data_AF-A3F586-F1
#
_entry.id   AF-A3F586-F1
#
_cell.length_a   1.000
_cell.length_b   1.000
_cell.length_c   1.000
_cell.angle_alpha   90.00
_cell.angle_beta   90.00
_cell.angle_gamma   90.00
#
_symmetry.space_group_name_H-M   'P 1'
#
loop_
_entity.id
_entity.type
_entity.pdbx_description
1 polymer ?
#
loop_
_entity_poly.entity_id
_entity_poly.type
_entity_poly.pdbx_seq_one_letter_code
_entity_poly.pdbx_strand_id
1 'polypeptide(L)' 'TDEDDVVVNAFKSFDEEGVIDSERLRHALMTWGDKFSGAEVDTAYEQFEMDNQGRINTTKLIELLVASPNQEEEGVEAAA' A
#
# COMPACT_ATOMS: atom_id res chain seq x y z
N THR A 1 12.27 -8.64 14.13
CA THR A 1 10.89 -8.13 14.04
C THR A 1 10.91 -7.27 12.83
N ASP A 2 10.69 -7.96 11.73
CA ASP A 2 11.16 -7.60 10.42
C ASP A 2 10.08 -6.66 9.86
N GLU A 3 10.45 -5.43 9.51
CA GLU A 3 9.51 -4.40 9.08
C GLU A 3 8.63 -4.90 7.92
N ASP A 4 9.19 -5.76 7.07
CA ASP A 4 8.48 -6.49 6.03
C ASP A 4 7.31 -7.33 6.58
N ASP A 5 7.48 -8.06 7.68
CA ASP A 5 6.40 -8.86 8.29
C ASP A 5 5.27 -7.98 8.82
N VAL A 6 5.60 -6.78 9.31
CA VAL A 6 4.60 -5.80 9.79
C VAL A 6 3.82 -5.24 8.61
N VAL A 7 4.50 -4.85 7.53
CA VAL A 7 3.93 -4.38 6.26
C VAL A 7 3.02 -5.47 5.69
N VAL A 8 3.52 -6.70 5.55
CA VAL A 8 2.78 -7.87 5.06
C VAL A 8 1.50 -8.10 5.88
N ASN A 9 1.59 -8.08 7.22
CA ASN A 9 0.41 -8.27 8.08
C ASN A 9 -0.60 -7.12 7.97
N ALA A 10 -0.14 -5.88 7.80
CA ALA A 10 -1.02 -4.75 7.58
C ALA A 10 -1.83 -4.93 6.29
N PHE A 11 -1.17 -5.23 5.16
CA PHE A 11 -1.86 -5.45 3.88
C PHE A 11 -2.74 -6.71 3.90
N LYS A 12 -2.30 -7.80 4.54
CA LYS A 12 -3.14 -8.99 4.76
C LYS A 12 -4.42 -8.71 5.55
N SER A 13 -4.44 -7.67 6.38
CA SER A 13 -5.66 -7.27 7.10
C SER A 13 -6.70 -6.61 6.18
N PHE A 14 -6.28 -6.13 5.00
CA PHE A 14 -7.16 -5.60 3.96
C PHE A 14 -7.52 -6.65 2.89
N ASP A 15 -6.88 -7.82 2.90
CA ASP A 15 -7.12 -8.90 1.95
C ASP A 15 -8.55 -9.46 2.08
N GLU A 16 -9.27 -9.50 0.96
CA GLU A 16 -10.55 -10.18 0.82
C GLU A 16 -10.41 -11.21 -0.32
N GLU A 17 -10.24 -12.47 0.05
CA GLU A 17 -10.09 -13.59 -0.90
C GLU A 17 -8.88 -13.49 -1.84
N GLY A 18 -7.75 -12.95 -1.36
CA GLY A 18 -6.52 -12.82 -2.16
C GLY A 18 -6.46 -11.56 -3.04
N VAL A 19 -7.46 -10.68 -2.91
CA VAL A 19 -7.50 -9.37 -3.57
C VAL A 19 -7.82 -8.26 -2.57
N ILE A 20 -7.35 -7.05 -2.86
CA ILE A 20 -7.65 -5.84 -2.08
C ILE A 20 -8.40 -4.87 -2.98
N ASP A 21 -9.41 -4.22 -2.42
CA ASP A 21 -10.13 -3.12 -3.08
C ASP A 21 -9.20 -1.89 -3.23
N SER A 22 -9.05 -1.42 -4.47
CA SER A 22 -8.17 -0.29 -4.79
C SER A 22 -8.59 1.02 -4.12
N GLU A 23 -9.90 1.27 -3.92
CA GLU A 23 -10.36 2.45 -3.21
C GLU A 23 -10.02 2.37 -1.72
N ARG A 24 -10.19 1.18 -1.13
CA ARG A 24 -9.85 0.94 0.28
C ARG A 24 -8.36 1.08 0.54
N LEU A 25 -7.54 0.52 -0.35
CA LEU A 25 -6.08 0.65 -0.32
C LEU A 25 -5.65 2.10 -0.48
N ARG A 26 -6.23 2.83 -1.43
CA ARG A 26 -5.96 4.26 -1.65
C ARG A 26 -6.30 5.07 -0.41
N HIS A 27 -7.45 4.79 0.20
CA HIS A 27 -7.85 5.46 1.42
C HIS A 27 -6.90 5.12 2.59
N ALA A 28 -6.45 3.87 2.71
CA ALA A 28 -5.47 3.47 3.70
C ALA A 28 -4.12 4.19 3.49
N LEU A 29 -3.57 4.19 2.27
CA LEU A 29 -2.31 4.89 1.94
C LEU A 29 -2.39 6.41 2.13
N MET A 30 -3.55 7.02 1.86
CA MET A 30 -3.78 8.45 2.06
C MET A 30 -4.02 8.85 3.52
N THR A 31 -4.51 7.92 4.34
CA THR A 31 -4.96 8.22 5.71
C THR A 31 -3.96 7.72 6.77
N TRP A 32 -3.33 6.56 6.54
CA TRP A 32 -2.48 5.81 7.47
C TRP A 32 -1.21 5.36 6.72
N GLY A 33 -0.23 6.24 6.61
CA GLY A 33 1.06 6.00 5.93
C GLY A 33 1.77 7.31 5.58
N ASP A 34 2.91 7.20 4.89
CA ASP A 34 3.48 8.31 4.13
C ASP A 34 2.41 8.78 3.15
N LYS A 35 2.04 10.05 3.21
CA LYS A 35 0.87 10.58 2.49
C LYS A 35 1.15 10.59 0.98
N PHE A 36 0.95 9.45 0.34
CA PHE A 36 0.94 9.37 -1.11
C PHE A 36 -0.19 10.27 -1.62
N SER A 37 0.18 11.15 -2.54
CA SER A 37 -0.79 11.97 -3.24
C SER A 37 -1.68 11.09 -4.12
N GLY A 38 -2.89 11.57 -4.44
CA GLY A 38 -3.79 10.82 -5.34
C GLY A 38 -3.13 10.45 -6.65
N ALA A 39 -2.33 11.38 -7.20
CA ALA A 39 -1.56 11.15 -8.41
C ALA A 39 -0.53 10.01 -8.25
N GLU A 40 0.18 9.92 -7.12
CA GLU A 40 1.13 8.82 -6.90
C GLU A 40 0.44 7.47 -6.76
N VAL A 41 -0.70 7.42 -6.08
CA VAL A 41 -1.51 6.20 -5.99
C VAL A 41 -2.04 5.81 -7.36
N ASP A 42 -2.54 6.76 -8.14
CA ASP A 42 -3.02 6.52 -9.50
C ASP A 42 -1.88 6.02 -10.41
N THR A 43 -0.69 6.62 -10.35
CA THR A 43 0.49 6.15 -11.10
C THR A 43 1.00 4.78 -10.64
N ALA A 44 0.88 4.47 -9.34
CA ALA A 44 1.15 3.12 -8.86
C ALA A 44 0.13 2.14 -9.45
N TYR A 45 -1.16 2.49 -9.44
CA TYR A 45 -2.24 1.66 -9.97
C TYR A 45 -2.16 1.44 -11.49
N GLU A 46 -1.65 2.40 -12.24
CA GLU A 46 -1.33 2.23 -13.67
C GLU A 46 -0.27 1.15 -13.92
N GLN A 47 0.62 0.91 -12.96
CA GLN A 47 1.61 -0.18 -13.02
C GLN A 47 1.05 -1.51 -12.54
N PHE A 48 -0.13 -1.52 -11.90
CA PHE A 48 -0.83 -2.72 -11.47
C PHE A 48 -1.87 -3.18 -12.50
N GLU A 49 -2.00 -4.50 -12.64
CA GLU A 49 -3.13 -5.11 -13.36
C GLU A 49 -4.34 -5.16 -12.42
N MET A 50 -5.21 -4.15 -12.50
CA MET A 50 -6.49 -4.15 -11.79
C MET A 50 -7.52 -5.00 -12.53
N ASP A 51 -8.36 -5.71 -11.77
CA ASP A 51 -9.49 -6.44 -12.35
C ASP A 51 -10.62 -5.47 -12.79
N ASN A 52 -11.64 -6.01 -13.46
CA ASN A 52 -12.79 -5.21 -13.94
C ASN A 52 -13.62 -4.57 -12.80
N GLN A 53 -13.37 -4.95 -11.55
CA GLN A 53 -14.03 -4.44 -10.35
C GLN A 53 -13.12 -3.51 -9.55
N GLY A 54 -11.93 -3.18 -10.07
CA GLY A 54 -10.97 -2.32 -9.39
C GLY A 54 -10.29 -2.99 -8.19
N ARG A 55 -10.09 -4.31 -8.24
CA ARG A 55 -9.38 -5.05 -7.19
C ARG A 55 -7.97 -5.40 -7.64
N ILE A 56 -7.03 -5.31 -6.70
CA ILE A 56 -5.60 -5.54 -6.90
C ILE A 56 -5.21 -6.86 -6.23
N ASN A 57 -4.34 -7.65 -6.86
CA ASN A 57 -3.85 -8.87 -6.24
C ASN A 57 -2.95 -8.55 -5.04
N THR A 58 -3.35 -9.02 -3.86
CA THR A 58 -2.66 -8.75 -2.60
C THR A 58 -1.24 -9.28 -2.59
N THR A 59 -1.01 -10.44 -3.20
CA THR A 59 0.32 -11.07 -3.24
C THR A 59 1.28 -10.20 -4.03
N LYS A 60 0.88 -9.75 -5.24
CA LYS A 60 1.70 -8.84 -6.06
C LYS A 60 1.95 -7.50 -5.37
N LEU A 61 0.94 -6.95 -4.68
CA LEU A 61 1.07 -5.68 -3.96
C LEU A 61 2.10 -5.78 -2.82
N ILE A 62 2.00 -6.84 -2.02
CA ILE A 62 2.95 -7.11 -0.93
C ILE A 62 4.35 -7.34 -1.48
N GLU A 63 4.49 -8.13 -2.55
CA GLU A 63 5.78 -8.34 -3.23
C GLU A 63 6.39 -7.02 -3.69
N LEU A 64 5.61 -6.08 -4.25
CA LEU A 64 6.13 -4.79 -4.69
C LEU A 64 6.57 -3.91 -3.53
N LEU A 65 5.78 -3.84 -2.45
CA LEU A 65 6.08 -3.02 -1.29
C LEU A 65 7.31 -3.53 -0.52
N VAL A 66 7.41 -4.85 -0.36
CA VAL A 66 8.57 -5.52 0.24
C VAL A 66 9.79 -5.49 -0.68
N ALA A 67 9.60 -5.51 -2.01
CA ALA A 67 10.69 -5.39 -2.98
C ALA A 67 11.14 -3.94 -3.22
N SER A 68 10.38 -2.94 -2.76
CA SER A 68 10.72 -1.52 -2.84
C SER A 68 11.08 -0.90 -1.48
N PRO A 69 12.03 -1.44 -0.68
CA PRO A 69 12.39 -0.88 0.61
C PRO A 69 13.51 0.16 0.49
N ASN A 70 13.42 1.16 -0.39
CA ASN A 70 14.54 2.10 -0.56
C ASN A 70 14.18 3.59 -0.67
N GLN A 71 13.14 4.03 0.04
CA GLN A 71 13.12 5.41 0.54
C GLN A 71 12.78 5.38 2.02
N GLU A 72 13.84 5.34 2.83
CA GLU A 72 13.77 5.61 4.27
C GLU A 72 13.36 7.08 4.47
N GLU A 73 12.23 7.26 5.15
CA GLU A 73 11.71 8.36 5.99
C GLU A 73 12.20 9.81 5.80
N GLU A 74 11.28 10.79 5.73
CA GLU A 74 11.37 12.08 6.48
C GLU A 74 10.01 12.82 6.62
N GLY A 75 9.49 12.93 7.86
CA GLY A 75 8.65 14.06 8.34
C GLY A 75 7.29 13.70 8.99
N VAL A 76 6.89 14.14 10.20
CA VAL A 76 7.37 15.18 11.11
C VAL A 76 6.85 14.88 12.54
N GLU A 77 7.81 14.80 13.47
CA GLU A 77 7.84 15.41 14.82
C GLU A 77 6.63 15.27 15.76
N ALA A 78 6.86 14.53 16.85
CA ALA A 78 6.22 14.78 18.12
C ALA A 78 6.74 16.09 18.73
N ALA A 79 5.89 17.12 18.86
CA ALA A 79 5.90 18.07 19.99
C ALA A 79 4.82 19.17 19.84
N ALA A 80 3.87 19.18 20.77
CA ALA A 80 3.40 20.39 21.48
C ALA A 80 2.61 19.97 22.73
#